data_AF-A0A7Y5VUH6-F1
#
_entry.id   AF-A0A7Y5VUH6-F1
#
_cell.length_a   1.000
_cell.length_b   1.000
_cell.length_c   1.000
_cell.angle_alpha   90.00
_cell.angle_beta   90.00
_cell.angle_gamma   90.00
#
_symmetry.space_group_name_H-M   'P 1'
#
loop_
_entity.id
_entity.type
_entity.pdbx_description
1 polymer ?
#
loop_
_entity_poly.entity_id
_entity_poly.type
_entity_poly.pdbx_seq_one_letter_code
_entity_poly.pdbx_strand_id
1 'polypeptide(L)' 'MVPIYRPSLSRRFMTERGNDRRYHRSADSALKAEGVLWVPLGTGWTADAEAVARALKGVA' A
#
# COMPACT_ATOMS: atom_id res chain seq x y z
N MET A 1 -9.64 0.21 15.82
CA MET A 1 -8.59 -0.59 15.16
C MET A 1 -9.09 -1.00 13.78
N VAL A 2 -8.48 -0.52 12.69
CA VAL A 2 -8.86 -0.94 11.32
C VAL A 2 -8.19 -2.29 11.02
N PRO A 3 -8.93 -3.32 10.56
CA PRO A 3 -8.36 -4.62 10.25
C PRO A 3 -7.29 -4.54 9.15
N ILE A 4 -6.24 -5.35 9.25
CA ILE A 4 -5.28 -5.54 8.15
C ILE A 4 -5.81 -6.63 7.22
N TYR A 5 -6.23 -6.25 6.02
CA TYR A 5 -6.72 -7.19 5.02
C TYR A 5 -5.58 -7.67 4.13
N ARG A 6 -5.62 -8.93 3.67
CA ARG A 6 -4.65 -9.41 2.68
C ARG A 6 -4.72 -8.59 1.37
N PRO A 7 -3.58 -8.41 0.68
CA PRO A 7 -3.56 -7.81 -0.65
C PRO A 7 -4.51 -8.52 -1.61
N SER A 8 -5.14 -7.76 -2.50
CA SER A 8 -6.07 -8.28 -3.53
C SER A 8 -6.13 -7.32 -4.72
N LEU A 9 -6.82 -7.70 -5.79
CA LEU A 9 -7.00 -6.84 -6.97
C LEU A 9 -7.59 -5.46 -6.62
N SER A 10 -8.44 -5.40 -5.59
CA SER A 10 -9.08 -4.17 -5.10
C SER A 10 -8.23 -3.41 -4.07
N ARG A 11 -7.21 -4.04 -3.49
CA ARG A 11 -6.37 -3.55 -2.39
C ARG A 11 -4.92 -3.85 -2.75
N ARG A 12 -4.39 -3.06 -3.69
CA ARG A 12 -3.03 -3.21 -4.21
C ARG A 12 -2.03 -2.35 -3.45
N PHE A 13 -2.49 -1.32 -2.76
CA PHE A 13 -1.66 -0.43 -1.95
C PHE A 13 -2.41 -0.15 -0.65
N MET A 14 -1.68 0.08 0.43
CA MET A 14 -2.23 0.49 1.71
C MET A 14 -1.47 1.72 2.20
N THR A 15 -2.17 2.70 2.75
CA THR A 15 -1.54 3.80 3.47
C THR A 15 -1.89 3.71 4.95
N GLU A 16 -0.92 4.02 5.81
CA GLU A 16 -1.10 4.04 7.26
C GLU A 16 -0.71 5.42 7.80
N ARG A 17 -1.65 6.06 8.52
CA ARG A 17 -1.46 7.33 9.21
C ARG A 17 -1.91 7.16 10.66
N GLY A 18 -0.94 7.09 11.57
CA GLY A 18 -1.22 6.74 12.97
C GLY A 18 -1.83 5.34 13.05
N ASN A 19 -3.10 5.24 13.46
CA ASN A 19 -3.85 3.98 13.53
C ASN A 19 -4.94 3.84 12.44
N ASP A 20 -5.03 4.82 11.52
CA ASP A 20 -5.95 4.75 10.37
C ASP A 20 -5.23 4.11 9.18
N ARG A 21 -5.86 3.11 8.58
CA ARG A 21 -5.35 2.36 7.44
C ARG A 21 -6.33 2.46 6.30
N ARG A 22 -5.86 2.92 5.14
CA ARG A 22 -6.66 3.02 3.93
C ARG A 22 -6.09 2.12 2.85
N TYR A 23 -6.98 1.52 2.06
CA TYR A 23 -6.60 0.63 0.97
C TYR A 23 -6.94 1.27 -0.36
N HIS A 24 -6.03 1.11 -1.31
CA HIS A 24 -6.10 1.72 -2.62
C HIS A 24 -5.90 0.66 -3.70
N ARG A 25 -6.59 0.86 -4.83
CA ARG A 25 -6.42 0.03 -6.02
C ARG A 25 -5.23 0.47 -6.87
N SER A 26 -4.90 1.76 -6.86
CA SER A 26 -3.83 2.35 -7.68
C SER A 26 -2.78 3.05 -6.82
N ALA A 27 -1.57 3.12 -7.37
CA ALA A 27 -0.45 3.84 -6.78
C ALA A 27 -0.77 5.33 -6.64
N ASP A 28 -1.35 5.96 -7.67
CA ASP A 28 -1.74 7.37 -7.64
C ASP A 28 -2.68 7.71 -6.47
N SER A 29 -3.67 6.85 -6.22
CA SER A 29 -4.61 7.07 -5.11
C SER A 29 -3.90 6.95 -3.76
N ALA A 30 -2.93 6.03 -3.65
CA ALA A 30 -2.16 5.83 -2.43
C ALA A 30 -1.15 6.96 -2.20
N LEU A 31 -0.49 7.44 -3.25
CA LEU A 31 0.47 8.56 -3.17
C LEU A 31 -0.21 9.90 -2.84
N LYS A 32 -1.46 10.08 -3.26
CA LYS A 32 -2.27 11.24 -2.85
C LYS A 32 -2.75 11.14 -1.41
N ALA A 33 -2.73 9.95 -0.81
CA ALA A 33 -3.07 9.77 0.59
C ALA A 33 -1.82 10.04 1.45
N GLU A 34 -1.92 11.02 2.34
CA GLU A 34 -0.88 11.31 3.32
C GLU A 34 -0.67 10.11 4.25
N GLY A 35 0.57 9.64 4.40
CA GLY A 35 0.93 8.55 5.31
C GLY A 35 2.07 7.67 4.80
N VAL A 36 2.36 6.59 5.54
CA VAL A 36 3.32 5.58 5.12
C VAL A 36 2.67 4.69 4.05
N LEU A 37 3.32 4.56 2.90
CA LEU A 37 2.86 3.68 1.83
C LEU A 37 3.35 2.24 2.06
N TRP A 38 2.43 1.31 1.98
CA TRP A 38 2.65 -0.12 2.05
C TRP A 38 2.24 -0.78 0.73
N VAL A 39 3.04 -1.73 0.29
CA VAL A 39 2.83 -2.49 -0.95
C VAL A 39 2.75 -4.00 -0.67
N PRO A 40 2.18 -4.79 -1.58
CA PRO A 40 2.06 -6.23 -1.40
C PRO A 40 3.44 -6.88 -1.50
N LEU A 41 3.77 -7.74 -0.56
CA LEU A 41 4.94 -8.62 -0.64
C LEU A 41 4.51 -10.04 -0.28
N GLY A 42 4.44 -10.91 -1.29
CA GLY A 42 3.86 -12.25 -1.14
C GLY A 42 2.40 -12.17 -0.68
N THR A 43 2.11 -12.70 0.51
CA THR A 43 0.76 -12.70 1.11
C THR A 43 0.54 -11.55 2.12
N GLY A 44 1.54 -10.69 2.32
CA GLY A 44 1.53 -9.62 3.33
C GLY A 44 1.75 -8.23 2.76
N TRP A 45 2.01 -7.29 3.66
CA TRP A 45 2.29 -5.89 3.35
C TRP A 45 3.70 -5.52 3.81
N THR A 46 4.38 -4.68 3.04
CA THR A 46 5.67 -4.10 3.43
C THR A 46 5.69 -2.60 3.13
N ALA A 47 6.30 -1.82 4.01
CA ALA A 47 6.64 -0.41 3.79
C ALA A 47 8.14 -0.23 3.50
N ASP A 48 8.86 -1.32 3.21
CA ASP A 48 10.25 -1.25 2.80
C ASP A 48 10.42 -0.37 1.56
N ALA A 49 11.34 0.59 1.63
CA ALA A 49 11.50 1.61 0.60
C ALA A 49 11.88 1.02 -0.76
N GLU A 50 12.68 -0.05 -0.80
CA GLU A 50 13.08 -0.70 -2.05
C GLU A 50 11.91 -1.47 -2.65
N ALA A 51 11.17 -2.22 -1.84
CA ALA A 51 9.97 -2.92 -2.27
C ALA A 51 8.89 -1.95 -2.79
N VAL A 52 8.68 -0.84 -2.09
CA VAL A 52 7.76 0.24 -2.50
C VAL A 52 8.20 0.83 -3.84
N ALA A 53 9.49 1.18 -3.99
CA ALA A 53 10.01 1.73 -5.24
C ALA A 53 9.84 0.76 -6.42
N ARG A 54 10.08 -0.55 -6.21
CA ARG A 54 9.85 -1.58 -7.24
C ARG A 54 8.37 -1.70 -7.61
N ALA A 55 7.47 -1.69 -6.63
CA ALA A 55 6.03 -1.78 -6.86
C ALA A 55 5.48 -0.57 -7.62
N LEU A 56 6.06 0.62 -7.42
CA LEU A 56 5.70 1.83 -8.15
C LEU A 56 6.30 1.87 -9.57
N LYS A 57 7.50 1.29 -9.78
CA LYS A 57 8.12 1.22 -11.12
C LYS A 57 7.35 0.35 -12.11
N GLY A 58 6.63 -0.67 -11.65
CA GLY A 58 5.78 -1.51 -12.50
C GLY A 58 4.45 -0.88 -12.93
N VAL A 59 4.23 0.41 -12.64
CA VAL A 59 3.02 1.17 -12.99
C VAL A 59 3.23 2.09 -14.19
N ALA A 60 4.47 2.18 -14.72
CA ALA A 60 4.80 2.96 -15.93
C ALA A 60 4.55 2.18 -17.23
#